data_AF-A0A1S1U088-F1
#
_entry.id   AF-A0A1S1U088-F1
#
_cell.length_a   1.000
_cell.length_b   1.000
_cell.length_c   1.000
_cell.angle_alpha   90.00
_cell.angle_beta   90.00
_cell.angle_gamma   90.00
#
_symmetry.space_group_name_H-M   'P 1'
#
loop_
_entity.id
_entity.type
_entity.pdbx_description
1 polymer ?
#
loop_
_entity_poly.entity_id
_entity_poly.type
_entity_poly.pdbx_seq_one_letter_code
_entity_poly.pdbx_strand_id
1 'polypeptide(L)'
;MKILSTLACATLAAAAGSASAVPTFTAGGTALAGEGLVTSVAGATTINFNSGILPANYVDGALFTGTNSNHAAPPGDMSKYLSAGTSSDQYSPVTANFSSGLSYFGFYMGSPDTYNSVTYTFADHSSTTLTGTQLAALAGDPANGNQSVGLYVNAFAGVGSKITSVAFHSTQNAFETDNHAFITAVPEPETYAMLLAGLGLLGFMLRRKSS
;
A
#
# COMPACT_ATOMS: atom_id res chain seq x y z
N MET A 1 -6.08 68.64 17.29
CA MET A 1 -5.48 67.80 16.23
C MET A 1 -5.68 66.35 16.64
N LYS A 2 -6.71 65.68 16.11
CA LYS A 2 -7.04 64.27 16.43
C LYS A 2 -6.44 63.40 15.33
N ILE A 3 -5.46 62.57 15.67
CA ILE A 3 -4.86 61.62 14.73
C ILE A 3 -5.63 60.31 14.91
N LEU A 4 -6.50 59.98 13.94
CA LEU A 4 -7.13 58.66 13.84
C LEU A 4 -6.09 57.68 13.30
N SER A 5 -5.73 56.68 14.11
CA SER A 5 -4.92 55.53 13.69
C SER A 5 -5.85 54.43 13.16
N THR A 6 -5.96 54.34 11.84
CA THR A 6 -6.68 53.27 11.14
C THR A 6 -5.83 52.00 11.17
N LEU A 7 -6.24 51.00 11.95
CA LEU A 7 -5.61 49.68 11.99
C LEU A 7 -6.16 48.82 10.83
N ALA A 8 -5.36 48.64 9.77
CA ALA A 8 -5.70 47.77 8.65
C ALA A 8 -5.52 46.29 9.05
N CYS A 9 -6.61 45.52 9.03
CA CYS A 9 -6.62 44.09 9.29
C CYS A 9 -6.31 43.36 7.98
N ALA A 10 -5.10 42.81 7.84
CA ALA A 10 -4.73 42.01 6.67
C ALA A 10 -5.29 40.59 6.81
N THR A 11 -6.22 40.21 5.94
CA THR A 11 -6.72 38.84 5.83
C THR A 11 -5.69 37.97 5.11
N LEU A 12 -5.03 37.09 5.85
CA LEU A 12 -4.10 36.10 5.30
C LEU A 12 -4.92 34.93 4.71
N ALA A 13 -5.20 34.98 3.41
CA ALA A 13 -5.78 33.85 2.69
C ALA A 13 -4.65 32.83 2.41
N ALA A 14 -4.52 31.82 3.27
CA ALA A 14 -3.65 30.69 2.97
C ALA A 14 -4.31 29.87 1.84
N ALA A 15 -3.73 29.93 0.65
CA ALA A 15 -4.08 29.03 -0.44
C ALA A 15 -3.58 27.61 -0.08
N ALA A 16 -4.45 26.79 0.49
CA ALA A 16 -4.20 25.36 0.59
C ALA A 16 -4.31 24.78 -0.84
N GLY A 17 -3.18 24.38 -1.42
CA GLY A 17 -3.20 23.58 -2.64
C GLY A 17 -3.91 22.27 -2.37
N SER A 18 -4.90 21.91 -3.18
CA SER A 18 -5.58 20.62 -3.10
C SER A 18 -4.57 19.51 -3.41
N ALA A 19 -4.19 18.74 -2.39
CA ALA A 19 -3.40 17.53 -2.57
C ALA A 19 -4.24 16.47 -3.30
N SER A 20 -3.61 15.75 -4.24
CA SER A 20 -4.28 14.72 -5.04
C SER A 20 -4.45 13.42 -4.24
N ALA A 21 -5.67 12.87 -4.23
CA ALA A 21 -6.01 11.59 -3.59
C ALA A 21 -5.63 10.36 -4.45
N VAL A 22 -4.89 10.54 -5.55
CA VAL A 22 -4.55 9.45 -6.49
C VAL A 22 -3.47 8.53 -5.88
N PRO A 23 -3.70 7.20 -5.85
CA PRO A 23 -2.69 6.25 -5.39
C PRO A 23 -1.49 6.21 -6.33
N THR A 24 -0.31 5.91 -5.80
CA THR A 24 0.93 5.77 -6.57
C THR A 24 1.44 4.34 -6.52
N PHE A 25 1.87 3.82 -7.66
CA PHE A 25 2.42 2.46 -7.78
C PHE A 25 3.82 2.51 -8.37
N THR A 26 4.77 1.80 -7.75
CA THR A 26 6.16 1.71 -8.22
C THR A 26 6.72 0.30 -8.02
N ALA A 27 7.81 -0.02 -8.69
CA ALA A 27 8.63 -1.19 -8.38
C ALA A 27 9.88 -0.78 -7.61
N GLY A 28 10.37 -1.67 -6.75
CA GLY A 28 11.62 -1.49 -6.01
C GLY A 28 11.60 -2.18 -4.65
N GLY A 29 12.66 -2.92 -4.34
CA GLY A 29 12.82 -3.65 -3.08
C GLY A 29 14.29 -3.90 -2.82
N THR A 30 14.60 -4.56 -1.70
CA THR A 30 15.96 -5.04 -1.41
C THR A 30 16.00 -6.55 -1.49
N ALA A 31 17.06 -7.09 -2.09
CA ALA A 31 17.25 -8.53 -2.10
C ALA A 31 17.64 -9.03 -0.71
N LEU A 32 16.97 -10.08 -0.26
CA LEU A 32 17.26 -10.80 0.97
C LEU A 32 17.53 -12.27 0.62
N ALA A 33 18.68 -12.78 1.06
CA ALA A 33 19.12 -14.12 0.70
C ALA A 33 18.12 -15.18 1.20
N GLY A 34 17.57 -15.98 0.29
CA GLY A 34 16.61 -17.03 0.58
C GLY A 34 15.16 -16.58 0.71
N GLU A 35 14.87 -15.29 0.55
CA GLU A 35 13.53 -14.70 0.67
C GLU A 35 13.17 -13.86 -0.57
N GLY A 36 14.05 -13.81 -1.59
CA GLY A 36 13.84 -12.97 -2.78
C GLY A 36 13.90 -11.48 -2.48
N LEU A 37 12.86 -10.72 -2.84
CA LEU A 37 12.81 -9.27 -2.59
C LEU A 37 11.93 -8.94 -1.38
N VAL A 38 12.38 -8.00 -0.56
CA VAL A 38 11.63 -7.42 0.56
C VAL A 38 11.47 -5.91 0.41
N THR A 39 10.56 -5.32 1.18
CA THR A 39 10.32 -3.88 1.15
C THR A 39 11.59 -3.08 1.49
N SER A 40 11.80 -1.99 0.76
CA SER A 40 12.78 -0.95 1.10
C SER A 40 12.15 0.21 1.90
N VAL A 41 10.84 0.17 2.15
CA VAL A 41 10.09 1.25 2.78
C VAL A 41 10.26 1.17 4.30
N ALA A 42 10.97 2.16 4.86
CA ALA A 42 11.25 2.21 6.29
C ALA A 42 9.95 2.30 7.13
N GLY A 43 9.91 1.57 8.24
CA GLY A 43 8.77 1.55 9.17
C GLY A 43 7.61 0.65 8.72
N ALA A 44 7.72 -0.05 7.60
CA ALA A 44 6.75 -1.06 7.21
C ALA A 44 6.82 -2.31 8.10
N THR A 45 5.66 -2.89 8.38
CA THR A 45 5.53 -4.20 9.02
C THR A 45 5.44 -5.27 7.95
N THR A 46 6.21 -6.36 8.09
CA THR A 46 6.28 -7.44 7.09
C THR A 46 5.43 -8.65 7.50
N ILE A 47 4.84 -9.29 6.49
CA ILE A 47 4.19 -10.59 6.49
C ILE A 47 4.91 -11.43 5.44
N ASN A 48 5.77 -12.33 5.88
CA ASN A 48 6.63 -13.17 5.02
C ASN A 48 6.21 -14.64 5.00
N PHE A 49 5.06 -14.98 5.59
CA PHE A 49 4.48 -16.34 5.61
C PHE A 49 5.37 -17.49 6.15
N ASN A 50 6.58 -17.21 6.65
CA ASN A 50 7.57 -18.20 7.10
C ASN A 50 7.11 -19.07 8.26
N SER A 51 6.14 -18.60 9.05
CA SER A 51 5.51 -19.41 10.10
C SER A 51 4.61 -20.52 9.56
N GLY A 52 4.27 -20.50 8.26
CA GLY A 52 3.30 -21.40 7.64
C GLY A 52 1.86 -21.15 8.06
N ILE A 53 1.59 -20.03 8.74
CA ILE A 53 0.25 -19.65 9.19
C ILE A 53 -0.19 -18.44 8.37
N LEU A 54 -1.30 -18.60 7.66
CA LEU A 54 -1.93 -17.49 6.97
C LEU A 54 -2.49 -16.50 8.01
N PRO A 55 -2.14 -15.19 7.95
CA PRO A 55 -2.63 -14.23 8.93
C PRO A 55 -4.16 -14.12 8.92
N ALA A 56 -4.75 -13.90 10.09
CA ALA A 56 -6.22 -13.89 10.27
C ALA A 56 -6.97 -12.82 9.44
N ASN A 57 -6.25 -11.80 8.95
CA ASN A 57 -6.83 -10.77 8.10
C ASN A 57 -6.84 -11.13 6.61
N TYR A 58 -6.27 -12.27 6.23
CA TYR A 58 -6.37 -12.84 4.89
C TYR A 58 -7.60 -13.75 4.83
N VAL A 59 -8.35 -13.62 3.74
CA VAL A 59 -9.52 -14.44 3.42
C VAL A 59 -9.18 -15.26 2.20
N ASP A 60 -9.40 -16.56 2.34
CA ASP A 60 -8.98 -17.59 1.39
C ASP A 60 -7.46 -17.59 1.15
N GLY A 61 -6.96 -18.59 0.44
CA GLY A 61 -5.53 -18.71 0.12
C GLY A 61 -4.81 -19.81 0.88
N ALA A 62 -3.71 -20.25 0.30
CA ALA A 62 -2.86 -21.29 0.83
C ALA A 62 -1.39 -20.88 0.68
N LEU A 63 -0.57 -21.41 1.59
CA LEU A 63 0.86 -21.15 1.64
C LEU A 63 1.62 -22.36 1.09
N PHE A 64 2.45 -22.12 0.09
CA PHE A 64 3.22 -23.14 -0.60
C PHE A 64 4.72 -22.95 -0.38
N THR A 65 5.52 -23.92 -0.81
CA THR A 65 6.98 -23.81 -0.85
C THR A 65 7.50 -24.63 -2.03
N GLY A 66 8.67 -24.26 -2.56
CA GLY A 66 9.24 -24.88 -3.75
C GLY A 66 8.42 -24.63 -5.02
N THR A 67 8.71 -25.38 -6.07
CA THR A 67 8.09 -25.23 -7.40
C THR A 67 7.55 -26.57 -7.89
N ASN A 68 6.37 -26.55 -8.51
CA ASN A 68 5.78 -27.68 -9.20
C ASN A 68 5.00 -27.20 -10.45
N SER A 69 4.09 -28.03 -10.98
CA SER A 69 3.30 -27.69 -12.17
C SER A 69 2.20 -26.65 -11.94
N ASN A 70 1.84 -26.36 -10.69
CA ASN A 70 0.72 -25.50 -10.32
C ASN A 70 1.15 -24.20 -9.67
N HIS A 71 2.37 -24.09 -9.16
CA HIS A 71 2.90 -22.88 -8.56
C HIS A 71 4.44 -22.94 -8.57
N ALA A 72 5.08 -21.77 -8.67
CA ALA A 72 6.53 -21.64 -8.68
C ALA A 72 6.99 -20.65 -7.59
N ALA A 73 7.98 -21.06 -6.80
CA ALA A 73 8.59 -20.16 -5.84
C ALA A 73 9.10 -18.90 -6.55
N PRO A 74 8.77 -17.69 -6.04
CA PRO A 74 9.34 -16.46 -6.57
C PRO A 74 10.88 -16.52 -6.63
N PRO A 75 11.53 -15.86 -7.61
CA PRO A 75 12.97 -15.98 -7.78
C PRO A 75 13.78 -15.67 -6.52
N GLY A 76 14.68 -16.57 -6.13
CA GLY A 76 15.53 -16.39 -4.95
C GLY A 76 14.81 -16.55 -3.60
N ASP A 77 13.52 -16.91 -3.60
CA ASP A 77 12.76 -17.26 -2.40
C ASP A 77 12.79 -18.78 -2.19
N MET A 78 13.26 -19.19 -1.02
CA MET A 78 13.32 -20.58 -0.56
C MET A 78 12.31 -20.84 0.57
N SER A 79 11.53 -19.83 0.93
CA SER A 79 10.66 -19.80 2.07
C SER A 79 9.23 -20.25 1.69
N LYS A 80 8.23 -19.81 2.45
CA LYS A 80 6.82 -20.06 2.11
C LYS A 80 6.23 -18.82 1.49
N TYR A 81 5.47 -19.00 0.43
CA TYR A 81 4.80 -17.91 -0.28
C TYR A 81 3.31 -18.18 -0.42
N LEU A 82 2.54 -17.11 -0.59
CA LEU A 82 1.12 -17.16 -0.92
C LEU A 82 0.96 -17.42 -2.42
N SER A 83 -0.03 -18.23 -2.80
CA SER A 83 -0.38 -18.41 -4.22
C SER A 83 -1.88 -18.29 -4.44
N ALA A 84 -2.28 -17.41 -5.35
CA ALA A 84 -3.64 -17.33 -5.88
C ALA A 84 -3.74 -18.08 -7.20
N GLY A 85 -4.85 -18.80 -7.40
CA GLY A 85 -5.02 -19.68 -8.56
C GLY A 85 -6.38 -20.36 -8.59
N THR A 86 -6.58 -21.26 -9.55
CA THR A 86 -7.88 -21.88 -9.83
C THR A 86 -7.96 -23.36 -9.47
N SER A 87 -6.88 -23.98 -9.00
CA SER A 87 -6.88 -25.39 -8.59
C SER A 87 -5.79 -25.72 -7.55
N SER A 88 -5.75 -26.98 -7.09
CA SER A 88 -4.68 -27.51 -6.24
C SER A 88 -4.52 -26.72 -4.93
N ASP A 89 -5.64 -26.56 -4.22
CA ASP A 89 -5.77 -25.82 -2.96
C ASP A 89 -5.44 -24.31 -3.05
N GLN A 90 -5.33 -23.78 -4.27
CA GLN A 90 -5.27 -22.34 -4.51
C GLN A 90 -6.67 -21.75 -4.63
N TYR A 91 -6.77 -20.47 -4.29
CA TYR A 91 -8.01 -19.70 -4.30
C TYR A 91 -7.82 -18.43 -5.12
N SER A 92 -8.91 -17.92 -5.70
CA SER A 92 -8.89 -16.61 -6.34
C SER A 92 -10.24 -15.89 -6.23
N PRO A 93 -10.27 -14.63 -5.71
CA PRO A 93 -9.14 -13.91 -5.16
C PRO A 93 -8.67 -14.45 -3.80
N VAL A 94 -7.41 -14.20 -3.47
CA VAL A 94 -6.97 -14.16 -2.06
C VAL A 94 -6.99 -12.71 -1.60
N THR A 95 -7.64 -12.42 -0.47
CA THR A 95 -7.89 -11.02 -0.07
C THR A 95 -7.30 -10.71 1.31
N ALA A 96 -6.44 -9.70 1.40
CA ALA A 96 -5.93 -9.16 2.64
C ALA A 96 -6.73 -7.92 3.07
N ASN A 97 -7.37 -7.96 4.24
CA ASN A 97 -8.21 -6.87 4.76
C ASN A 97 -7.51 -6.10 5.89
N PHE A 98 -7.71 -4.78 5.93
CA PHE A 98 -7.06 -3.88 6.89
C PHE A 98 -8.05 -2.84 7.44
N SER A 99 -8.70 -3.15 8.56
CA SER A 99 -9.78 -2.32 9.14
C SER A 99 -9.35 -0.89 9.49
N SER A 100 -8.08 -0.69 9.87
CA SER A 100 -7.55 0.65 10.19
C SER A 100 -7.15 1.47 8.95
N GLY A 101 -7.11 0.83 7.78
CA GLY A 101 -6.59 1.40 6.54
C GLY A 101 -5.06 1.54 6.53
N LEU A 102 -4.48 1.49 5.33
CA LEU A 102 -3.05 1.56 5.09
C LEU A 102 -2.68 2.78 4.26
N SER A 103 -1.54 3.41 4.58
CA SER A 103 -0.90 4.39 3.70
C SER A 103 0.02 3.73 2.68
N TYR A 104 0.46 2.50 2.95
CA TYR A 104 1.34 1.73 2.11
C TYR A 104 1.00 0.24 2.19
N PHE A 105 1.03 -0.42 1.04
CA PHE A 105 1.07 -1.87 0.92
C PHE A 105 2.08 -2.26 -0.15
N GLY A 106 2.96 -3.20 0.14
CA GLY A 106 3.92 -3.75 -0.81
C GLY A 106 3.90 -5.27 -0.78
N PHE A 107 4.41 -5.89 -1.84
CA PHE A 107 4.54 -7.34 -1.92
C PHE A 107 5.57 -7.71 -3.00
N TYR A 108 6.23 -8.83 -2.79
CA TYR A 108 7.05 -9.49 -3.78
C TYR A 108 6.17 -10.38 -4.66
N MET A 109 6.33 -10.33 -5.98
CA MET A 109 5.74 -11.32 -6.88
C MET A 109 6.80 -12.01 -7.72
N GLY A 110 6.58 -13.29 -8.02
CA GLY A 110 7.30 -14.04 -9.03
C GLY A 110 6.50 -14.18 -10.33
N SER A 111 7.18 -14.55 -11.41
CA SER A 111 6.59 -15.02 -12.67
C SER A 111 5.45 -14.12 -13.20
N PRO A 112 5.65 -12.81 -13.42
CA PRO A 112 4.55 -11.93 -13.81
C PRO A 112 3.83 -12.43 -15.06
N ASP A 113 2.50 -12.56 -15.00
CA ASP A 113 1.69 -13.11 -16.09
C ASP A 113 0.45 -12.24 -16.37
N THR A 114 0.01 -12.23 -17.63
CA THR A 114 -1.15 -11.48 -18.12
C THR A 114 -2.47 -11.85 -17.44
N TYR A 115 -2.59 -13.08 -16.92
CA TYR A 115 -3.82 -13.54 -16.27
C TYR A 115 -3.89 -13.25 -14.77
N ASN A 116 -2.87 -12.57 -14.23
CA ASN A 116 -2.81 -12.12 -12.83
C ASN A 116 -3.29 -10.67 -12.72
N SER A 117 -3.88 -10.28 -11.60
CA SER A 117 -4.19 -8.87 -11.30
C SER A 117 -4.30 -8.61 -9.80
N VAL A 118 -4.11 -7.36 -9.39
CA VAL A 118 -4.27 -6.92 -7.99
C VAL A 118 -5.27 -5.80 -7.92
N THR A 119 -6.31 -5.96 -7.10
CA THR A 119 -7.31 -4.94 -6.83
C THR A 119 -7.07 -4.33 -5.46
N TYR A 120 -6.91 -3.01 -5.41
CA TYR A 120 -6.82 -2.22 -4.20
C TYR A 120 -8.16 -1.54 -3.96
N THR A 121 -8.77 -1.76 -2.79
CA THR A 121 -9.96 -1.05 -2.35
C THR A 121 -9.59 0.01 -1.34
N PHE A 122 -10.19 1.19 -1.45
CA PHE A 122 -9.93 2.33 -0.58
C PHE A 122 -11.06 2.55 0.43
N ALA A 123 -10.81 3.39 1.44
CA ALA A 123 -11.77 3.68 2.51
C ALA A 123 -13.07 4.35 2.03
N ASP A 124 -13.04 5.03 0.88
CA ASP A 124 -14.23 5.58 0.22
C ASP A 124 -15.00 4.56 -0.63
N HIS A 125 -14.58 3.28 -0.59
CA HIS A 125 -15.09 2.16 -1.39
C HIS A 125 -14.75 2.22 -2.88
N SER A 126 -13.97 3.21 -3.32
CA SER A 126 -13.39 3.17 -4.66
C SER A 126 -12.36 2.04 -4.77
N SER A 127 -12.04 1.64 -6.00
CA SER A 127 -11.04 0.62 -6.26
C SER A 127 -10.17 0.95 -7.46
N THR A 128 -8.91 0.49 -7.42
CA THR A 128 -7.99 0.49 -8.55
C THR A 128 -7.46 -0.92 -8.75
N THR A 129 -7.51 -1.42 -10.00
CA THR A 129 -6.96 -2.72 -10.36
C THR A 129 -5.76 -2.54 -11.26
N LEU A 130 -4.65 -3.20 -10.92
CA LEU A 130 -3.50 -3.36 -11.78
C LEU A 130 -3.50 -4.76 -12.40
N THR A 131 -3.48 -4.83 -13.73
CA THR A 131 -3.28 -6.09 -14.44
C THR A 131 -1.84 -6.57 -14.31
N GLY A 132 -1.57 -7.85 -14.53
CA GLY A 132 -0.22 -8.40 -14.50
C GLY A 132 0.71 -7.73 -15.51
N THR A 133 0.20 -7.31 -16.67
CA THR A 133 0.94 -6.48 -17.63
C THR A 133 1.30 -5.11 -17.04
N GLN A 134 0.38 -4.44 -16.34
CA GLN A 134 0.68 -3.16 -15.69
C GLN A 134 1.66 -3.32 -14.54
N LEU A 135 1.56 -4.40 -13.77
CA LEU A 135 2.47 -4.73 -12.68
C LEU A 135 3.89 -4.99 -13.21
N ALA A 136 4.05 -5.88 -14.19
CA ALA A 136 5.35 -6.16 -14.81
C ALA A 136 6.00 -4.91 -15.42
N ALA A 137 5.19 -4.04 -16.04
CA ALA A 137 5.65 -2.78 -16.61
C ALA A 137 6.24 -1.81 -15.57
N LEU A 138 5.90 -1.94 -14.27
CA LEU A 138 6.52 -1.13 -13.21
C LEU A 138 8.03 -1.37 -13.10
N ALA A 139 8.49 -2.59 -13.42
CA ALA A 139 9.90 -2.97 -13.44
C ALA A 139 10.52 -2.96 -14.85
N GLY A 140 9.72 -2.65 -15.88
CA GLY A 140 10.15 -2.70 -17.28
C GLY A 140 10.18 -4.12 -17.87
N ASP A 141 9.53 -5.08 -17.21
CA ASP A 141 9.50 -6.49 -17.60
C ASP A 141 8.22 -6.86 -18.37
N PRO A 142 8.26 -7.91 -19.21
CA PRO A 142 7.06 -8.48 -19.81
C PRO A 142 6.30 -9.37 -18.81
N ALA A 143 4.98 -9.37 -18.92
CA ALA A 143 4.13 -10.33 -18.19
C ALA A 143 3.98 -11.63 -19.01
N ASN A 144 5.00 -12.49 -19.00
CA ASN A 144 5.07 -13.71 -19.81
C ASN A 144 5.27 -15.01 -19.00
N GLY A 145 5.11 -14.95 -17.67
CA GLY A 145 5.24 -16.10 -16.79
C GLY A 145 6.67 -16.61 -16.60
N ASN A 146 7.69 -15.81 -16.95
CA ASN A 146 9.09 -16.21 -16.76
C ASN A 146 9.42 -16.35 -15.26
N GLN A 147 9.59 -17.60 -14.80
CA GLN A 147 9.88 -17.95 -13.40
C GLN A 147 11.24 -17.48 -12.89
N SER A 148 12.09 -16.89 -13.74
CA SER A 148 13.34 -16.24 -13.33
C SER A 148 13.18 -14.75 -13.06
N VAL A 149 11.98 -14.19 -13.28
CA VAL A 149 11.67 -12.76 -13.11
C VAL A 149 10.76 -12.57 -11.90
N GLY A 150 11.07 -11.57 -11.10
CA GLY A 150 10.31 -11.18 -9.94
C GLY A 150 10.53 -9.70 -9.63
N LEU A 151 9.52 -9.06 -9.04
CA LEU A 151 9.56 -7.66 -8.70
C LEU A 151 8.85 -7.40 -7.39
N TYR A 152 9.37 -6.42 -6.65
CA TYR A 152 8.71 -5.90 -5.46
C TYR A 152 7.84 -4.72 -5.84
N VAL A 153 6.53 -4.87 -5.69
CA VAL A 153 5.54 -3.83 -6.01
C VAL A 153 5.26 -3.02 -4.75
N ASN A 154 5.20 -1.70 -4.91
CA ASN A 154 4.87 -0.75 -3.87
C ASN A 154 3.61 0.02 -4.25
N ALA A 155 2.59 -0.02 -3.41
CA ALA A 155 1.38 0.78 -3.54
C ALA A 155 1.29 1.77 -2.37
N PHE A 156 1.24 3.06 -2.70
CA PHE A 156 1.04 4.14 -1.75
C PHE A 156 -0.37 4.72 -1.93
N ALA A 157 -1.12 4.81 -0.83
CA ALA A 157 -2.39 5.51 -0.85
C ALA A 157 -2.16 7.01 -1.17
N GLY A 158 -3.08 7.61 -1.90
CA GLY A 158 -3.05 9.07 -2.12
C GLY A 158 -3.24 9.84 -0.81
N VAL A 159 -2.92 11.13 -0.82
CA VAL A 159 -3.08 11.99 0.37
C VAL A 159 -4.54 11.98 0.82
N GLY A 160 -4.77 11.71 2.09
CA GLY A 160 -6.10 11.56 2.71
C GLY A 160 -6.90 10.33 2.30
N SER A 161 -6.31 9.44 1.48
CA SER A 161 -6.87 8.13 1.17
C SER A 161 -6.20 7.03 1.99
N LYS A 162 -6.86 5.87 2.09
CA LYS A 162 -6.36 4.70 2.80
C LYS A 162 -6.75 3.45 2.04
N ILE A 163 -5.81 2.52 1.85
CA ILE A 163 -6.08 1.19 1.31
C ILE A 163 -6.70 0.34 2.43
N THR A 164 -7.88 -0.22 2.21
CA THR A 164 -8.60 -1.06 3.19
C THR A 164 -8.57 -2.53 2.83
N SER A 165 -8.35 -2.86 1.56
CA SER A 165 -8.22 -4.24 1.09
C SER A 165 -7.32 -4.34 -0.12
N VAL A 166 -6.60 -5.47 -0.23
CA VAL A 166 -5.78 -5.85 -1.37
C VAL A 166 -6.15 -7.28 -1.77
N ALA A 167 -6.69 -7.45 -2.97
CA ALA A 167 -7.12 -8.73 -3.51
C ALA A 167 -6.22 -9.18 -4.66
N PHE A 168 -5.64 -10.37 -4.53
CA PHE A 168 -4.79 -11.02 -5.52
C PHE A 168 -5.62 -11.98 -6.36
N HIS A 169 -5.73 -11.68 -7.65
CA HIS A 169 -6.53 -12.43 -8.61
C HIS A 169 -5.65 -13.18 -9.61
N SER A 170 -6.06 -14.38 -9.97
CA SER A 170 -5.50 -15.15 -11.07
C SER A 170 -6.60 -15.97 -11.73
N THR A 171 -6.67 -15.93 -13.05
CA THR A 171 -7.62 -16.77 -13.80
C THR A 171 -7.02 -18.13 -14.20
N GLN A 172 -5.75 -18.36 -13.87
CA GLN A 172 -5.04 -19.63 -14.08
C GLN A 172 -4.17 -19.93 -12.85
N ASN A 173 -3.43 -21.03 -12.90
CA ASN A 173 -2.36 -21.26 -11.94
C ASN A 173 -1.06 -20.67 -12.55
N ALA A 174 -0.39 -19.72 -11.91
CA ALA A 174 -0.65 -19.17 -10.59
C ALA A 174 -0.22 -17.70 -10.47
N PHE A 175 -0.54 -17.09 -9.33
CA PHE A 175 -0.03 -15.79 -8.92
C PHE A 175 0.64 -15.91 -7.56
N GLU A 176 1.95 -16.08 -7.58
CA GLU A 176 2.77 -16.29 -6.40
C GLU A 176 3.28 -14.96 -5.84
N THR A 177 3.00 -14.73 -4.55
CA THR A 177 3.40 -13.52 -3.85
C THR A 177 3.94 -13.82 -2.44
N ASP A 178 4.92 -13.04 -2.00
CA ASP A 178 5.52 -13.16 -0.66
C ASP A 178 5.99 -11.79 -0.15
N ASN A 179 6.52 -11.74 1.08
CA ASN A 179 7.09 -10.55 1.70
C ASN A 179 6.16 -9.34 1.61
N HIS A 180 4.88 -9.57 1.89
CA HIS A 180 3.90 -8.52 1.95
C HIS A 180 4.30 -7.54 3.06
N ALA A 181 4.16 -6.24 2.83
CA ALA A 181 4.54 -5.23 3.80
C ALA A 181 3.50 -4.12 3.85
N PHE A 182 3.30 -3.52 5.01
CA PHE A 182 2.31 -2.45 5.13
C PHE A 182 2.69 -1.40 6.17
N ILE A 183 2.15 -0.20 5.99
CA ILE A 183 2.14 0.87 7.00
C ILE A 183 0.70 1.25 7.26
N THR A 184 0.26 1.16 8.52
CA THR A 184 -1.07 1.62 8.93
C THR A 184 -1.17 3.12 8.73
N ALA A 185 -2.28 3.59 8.14
CA ALA A 185 -2.50 5.01 7.95
C ALA A 185 -2.67 5.71 9.32
N VAL A 186 -1.84 6.71 9.59
CA VAL A 186 -1.96 7.56 10.78
C VAL A 186 -3.09 8.58 10.54
N PRO A 187 -3.96 8.86 11.52
CA PRO A 187 -4.94 9.94 11.42
C PRO A 187 -4.26 11.25 11.02
N GLU A 188 -4.85 11.95 10.05
CA GLU A 188 -4.14 12.95 9.25
C GLU A 188 -3.51 14.10 10.08
N PRO A 189 -2.36 14.63 9.63
CA PRO A 189 -1.67 15.78 10.24
C PRO A 189 -2.57 17.01 10.41
N GLU A 190 -3.62 17.12 9.60
CA GLU A 190 -4.59 18.23 9.66
C GLU A 190 -5.28 18.32 11.01
N THR A 191 -5.47 17.20 11.72
CA THR A 191 -5.98 17.25 13.11
C THR A 191 -5.02 18.03 13.99
N TYR A 192 -3.70 17.84 13.81
CA TYR A 192 -2.70 18.61 14.55
C TYR A 192 -2.62 20.05 14.07
N ALA A 193 -2.75 20.32 12.76
CA ALA A 193 -2.78 21.69 12.24
C ALA A 193 -4.01 22.45 12.75
N MET A 194 -5.18 21.82 12.79
CA MET A 194 -6.43 22.40 13.32
C MET A 194 -6.39 22.52 14.84
N LEU A 195 -5.80 21.56 15.55
CA LEU A 195 -5.55 21.67 16.98
C LEU A 195 -4.61 22.84 17.30
N LEU A 196 -3.49 22.96 16.57
CA LEU A 196 -2.53 24.04 16.74
C LEU A 196 -3.12 25.39 16.31
N ALA A 197 -3.90 25.43 15.24
CA ALA A 197 -4.64 26.63 14.84
C ALA A 197 -5.66 27.02 15.91
N GLY A 198 -6.40 26.05 16.46
CA GLY A 198 -7.32 26.26 17.59
C GLY A 198 -6.62 26.79 18.83
N LEU A 199 -5.50 26.18 19.23
CA LEU A 199 -4.67 26.66 20.34
C LEU A 199 -4.08 28.05 20.08
N GLY A 200 -3.63 28.31 18.85
CA GLY A 200 -3.13 29.62 18.44
C GLY A 200 -4.19 30.70 18.55
N LEU A 201 -5.43 30.41 18.13
CA LEU A 201 -6.57 31.30 18.25
C LEU A 201 -6.92 31.57 19.72
N LEU A 202 -6.95 30.52 20.56
CA LEU A 202 -7.20 30.65 22.00
C LEU A 202 -6.13 31.50 22.69
N GLY A 203 -4.85 31.27 22.38
CA GLY A 203 -3.74 32.07 22.88
C GLY A 203 -3.85 33.56 22.47
N PHE A 204 -4.24 33.83 21.23
CA PHE A 204 -4.49 35.19 20.74
C PHE A 204 -5.66 35.88 21.47
N MET A 205 -6.76 35.15 21.71
CA MET A 205 -7.92 35.67 22.46
C MET A 205 -7.57 35.99 23.92
N LEU A 206 -6.76 35.15 24.58
CA LEU A 206 -6.30 35.39 25.94
C LEU A 206 -5.38 36.62 26.01
N ARG A 207 -4.47 36.80 25.05
CA ARG A 207 -3.60 37.98 24.98
C ARG A 207 -4.39 39.29 24.85
N ARG A 208 -5.50 39.28 24.10
CA ARG A 208 -6.40 40.44 23.94
C ARG A 208 -7.19 40.81 25.20
N LYS A 209 -7.35 39.90 26.16
CA LYS A 209 -8.04 40.20 27.44
C LYS A 209 -7.11 40.77 28.50
N SER A 210 -5.80 40.55 28.35
CA SER A 210 -4.77 41.05 29.28
C SER A 210 -4.17 42.40 28.86
N SER A 211 -4.68 43.01 27.79
CA SER A 211 -4.42 44.40 27.36
C SER A 211 -5.70 45.21 27.48
#